data_AF-A0A932U7B4-F1
#
_entry.id   AF-A0A932U7B4-F1
#
_cell.length_a   1.000
_cell.length_b   1.000
_cell.length_c   1.000
_cell.angle_alpha   90.00
_cell.angle_beta   90.00
_cell.angle_gamma   90.00
#
_symmetry.space_group_name_H-M   'P 1'
#
loop_
_entity.id
_entity.type
_entity.pdbx_description
1 polymer ?
#
loop_
_entity_poly.entity_id
_entity_poly.type
_entity_poly.pdbx_seq_one_letter_code
_entity_poly.pdbx_strand_id
1 'polypeptide(L)'
;MSTSWAGIVLDEAHYIKNDSQRTKHALRLLGVEKGKQPVSEPEVVYLLTGTPMSSRPRDLFNLLKAVRHPLATSFYTYATRYCAAYDNGYGLDTNGASNLDELAETVAGIMLRRTKDEALDLPPKVRSWQPVEISGKTVGSLAARALDYLEQHPARSGSTWVTFLGLLNQARHAATVGKVAATIEAVNAPTDHEEPGEAGPVLLHWTRSRSGLPER
;
A
#
# COMPACT_ATOMS: atom_id res chain seq x y z
N MET A 1 30.15 -19.95 8.03
CA MET A 1 29.33 -20.85 8.87
C MET A 1 27.94 -20.89 8.26
N SER A 2 27.50 -22.05 7.78
CA SER A 2 26.08 -22.25 7.44
C SER A 2 25.32 -22.48 8.74
N THR A 3 24.22 -21.77 8.94
CA THR A 3 23.31 -22.01 10.07
C THR A 3 22.12 -22.78 9.51
N SER A 4 21.82 -23.95 10.07
CA SER A 4 20.66 -24.73 9.70
C SER A 4 19.43 -24.18 10.43
N TRP A 5 18.42 -23.76 9.68
CA TRP A 5 17.14 -23.30 10.20
C TRP A 5 16.07 -24.30 9.77
N ALA A 6 15.23 -24.79 10.68
CA ALA A 6 14.12 -25.66 10.30
C ALA A 6 13.09 -24.92 9.42
N GLY A 7 12.86 -23.64 9.71
CA GLY A 7 12.00 -22.80 8.89
C GLY A 7 12.28 -21.31 9.05
N ILE A 8 11.82 -20.54 8.07
CA ILE A 8 11.94 -19.08 8.06
C ILE A 8 10.56 -18.47 7.78
N VAL A 9 10.19 -17.47 8.58
CA VAL A 9 8.97 -16.68 8.40
C VAL A 9 9.36 -15.28 7.94
N LEU A 10 8.81 -14.84 6.80
CA LEU A 10 8.98 -13.50 6.27
C LEU A 10 7.68 -12.74 6.49
N ASP A 11 7.68 -11.87 7.49
CA ASP A 11 6.59 -10.93 7.68
C ASP A 11 6.66 -9.77 6.69
N GLU A 12 5.50 -9.26 6.30
CA GLU A 12 5.31 -8.29 5.22
C GLU A 12 6.11 -8.63 3.95
N ALA A 13 6.00 -9.89 3.51
CA ALA A 13 6.77 -10.45 2.41
C ALA A 13 6.64 -9.64 1.10
N HIS A 14 5.59 -8.84 0.92
CA HIS A 14 5.47 -7.93 -0.22
C HIS A 14 6.66 -6.95 -0.36
N TYR A 15 7.46 -6.73 0.69
CA TYR A 15 8.70 -5.94 0.61
C TYR A 15 9.80 -6.55 -0.27
N ILE A 16 9.75 -7.86 -0.58
CA ILE A 16 10.73 -8.53 -1.46
C ILE A 16 10.26 -8.63 -2.93
N LYS A 17 9.14 -7.99 -3.30
CA LYS A 17 8.55 -8.09 -4.64
C LYS A 17 9.41 -7.53 -5.79
N ASN A 18 10.30 -6.58 -5.50
CA ASN A 18 11.11 -5.87 -6.51
C ASN A 18 12.59 -6.29 -6.50
N ASP A 19 13.38 -5.91 -7.50
CA ASP A 19 14.84 -6.06 -7.47
C ASP A 19 15.47 -5.01 -6.54
N SER A 20 15.52 -5.31 -5.25
CA SER A 20 16.07 -4.43 -4.22
C SER A 20 17.20 -5.12 -3.48
N GLN A 21 18.03 -4.35 -2.77
CA GLN A 21 19.03 -4.93 -1.87
C GLN A 21 18.37 -5.86 -0.84
N ARG A 22 17.25 -5.45 -0.25
CA ARG A 22 16.48 -6.29 0.69
C ARG A 22 16.11 -7.64 0.08
N THR A 23 15.58 -7.62 -1.14
CA THR A 23 15.21 -8.85 -1.88
C THR A 23 16.42 -9.75 -2.09
N LYS A 24 17.55 -9.20 -2.53
CA LYS A 24 18.79 -9.97 -2.75
C LYS A 24 19.26 -10.65 -1.46
N HIS A 25 19.26 -9.92 -0.34
CA HIS A 25 19.64 -10.48 0.96
C HIS A 25 18.67 -11.57 1.43
N ALA A 26 17.36 -11.35 1.30
CA ALA A 26 16.34 -12.34 1.67
C ALA A 26 16.46 -13.62 0.83
N LEU A 27 16.55 -13.51 -0.50
CA LEU A 27 16.66 -14.68 -1.38
C LEU A 27 17.99 -15.43 -1.18
N ARG A 28 19.07 -14.72 -0.85
CA ARG A 28 20.37 -15.33 -0.49
C ARG A 28 20.28 -16.09 0.83
N LEU A 29 19.60 -15.52 1.84
CA LEU A 29 19.35 -16.19 3.11
C LEU A 29 18.61 -17.52 2.88
N LEU A 30 17.56 -17.50 2.06
CA LEU A 30 16.74 -18.67 1.72
C LEU A 30 17.44 -19.71 0.82
N GLY A 31 18.64 -19.42 0.31
CA GLY A 31 19.37 -20.33 -0.58
C GLY A 31 18.72 -20.52 -1.96
N VAL A 32 17.87 -19.57 -2.40
CA VAL A 32 17.15 -19.67 -3.69
C VAL A 32 17.80 -18.82 -4.80
N GLU A 33 18.94 -18.22 -4.52
CA GLU A 33 19.72 -17.45 -5.49
C GLU A 33 20.67 -18.36 -6.27
N LYS A 34 20.44 -18.51 -7.59
CA LYS A 34 21.27 -19.35 -8.46
C LYS A 34 22.73 -18.90 -8.46
N GLY A 35 23.65 -19.88 -8.46
CA GLY A 35 25.09 -19.63 -8.61
C GLY A 35 25.80 -19.07 -7.37
N LYS A 36 25.12 -19.04 -6.21
CA LYS A 36 25.73 -18.67 -4.93
C LYS A 36 25.61 -19.80 -3.92
N GLN A 37 26.60 -19.89 -3.04
CA GLN A 37 26.55 -20.78 -1.89
C GLN A 37 25.34 -20.41 -1.02
N PRO A 38 24.43 -21.35 -0.73
CA PRO A 38 23.30 -21.13 0.17
C PRO A 38 23.80 -20.68 1.55
N VAL A 39 23.22 -19.61 2.08
CA VAL A 39 23.51 -19.16 3.46
C VAL A 39 22.75 -20.02 4.46
N SER A 40 21.53 -20.44 4.09
CA SER A 40 20.74 -21.46 4.76
C SER A 40 19.87 -22.21 3.76
N GLU A 41 19.35 -23.36 4.17
CA GLU A 41 18.40 -24.16 3.41
C GLU A 41 17.25 -24.57 4.32
N PRO A 42 16.31 -23.64 4.59
CA PRO A 42 15.19 -23.98 5.46
C PRO A 42 14.29 -25.01 4.80
N GLU A 43 13.84 -25.99 5.60
CA GLU A 43 12.86 -27.00 5.19
C GLU A 43 11.54 -26.32 4.82
N VAL A 44 11.16 -25.28 5.56
CA VAL A 44 9.90 -24.55 5.36
C VAL A 44 10.10 -23.04 5.28
N VAL A 45 9.39 -22.38 4.36
CA VAL A 45 9.37 -20.91 4.23
C VAL A 45 7.92 -20.44 4.27
N TYR A 46 7.57 -19.60 5.25
CA TYR A 46 6.27 -18.96 5.34
C TYR A 46 6.37 -17.49 4.95
N LEU A 47 5.52 -17.07 4.02
CA LEU A 47 5.40 -15.66 3.62
C LEU A 47 4.10 -15.10 4.18
N LEU A 48 4.20 -14.13 5.09
CA LEU A 48 3.05 -13.43 5.64
C LEU A 48 2.89 -12.10 4.92
N THR A 49 1.75 -11.88 4.29
CA THR A 49 1.43 -10.62 3.63
C THR A 49 -0.07 -10.51 3.36
N GLY A 50 -0.66 -9.37 3.69
CA GLY A 50 -2.05 -9.08 3.33
C GLY A 50 -2.24 -8.79 1.83
N THR A 51 -1.16 -8.44 1.12
CA THR A 51 -1.18 -8.01 -0.28
C THR A 51 -0.03 -8.65 -1.07
N PRO A 52 -0.10 -9.95 -1.39
CA PRO A 52 0.97 -10.66 -2.12
C PRO A 52 1.19 -10.12 -3.53
N MET A 53 0.13 -9.61 -4.16
CA MET A 53 0.20 -8.89 -5.43
C MET A 53 -0.32 -7.46 -5.21
N SER A 54 0.59 -6.50 -5.06
CA SER A 54 0.16 -5.12 -4.75
C SER A 54 -0.38 -4.38 -5.97
N SER A 55 0.12 -4.71 -7.17
CA SER A 55 -0.29 -4.00 -8.39
C SER A 55 -0.20 -4.83 -9.67
N ARG A 56 0.78 -5.73 -9.78
CA ARG A 56 1.11 -6.39 -11.05
C ARG A 56 1.57 -7.83 -10.83
N PRO A 57 1.40 -8.73 -11.81
CA PRO A 57 1.84 -10.13 -11.72
C PRO A 57 3.35 -10.28 -11.48
N ARG A 58 4.18 -9.33 -11.93
CA ARG A 58 5.62 -9.31 -11.62
C ARG A 58 5.93 -9.27 -10.11
N ASP A 59 5.03 -8.69 -9.31
CA ASP A 59 5.22 -8.56 -7.85
C ASP A 59 5.29 -9.93 -7.16
N LEU A 60 4.67 -10.95 -7.76
CA LEU A 60 4.56 -12.30 -7.21
C LEU A 60 5.82 -13.14 -7.47
N PHE A 61 6.63 -12.82 -8.48
CA PHE A 61 7.74 -13.68 -8.93
C PHE A 61 8.75 -13.96 -7.81
N ASN A 62 9.19 -12.93 -7.08
CA ASN A 62 10.15 -13.12 -5.99
C ASN A 62 9.56 -13.86 -4.79
N LEU A 63 8.24 -13.75 -4.56
CA LEU A 63 7.54 -14.53 -3.54
C LEU A 63 7.51 -16.01 -3.93
N LEU A 64 7.16 -16.31 -5.17
CA LEU A 64 7.20 -17.66 -5.73
C LEU A 64 8.61 -18.25 -5.68
N LYS A 65 9.63 -17.43 -5.96
CA LYS A 65 11.03 -17.83 -5.85
C LYS A 65 11.42 -18.16 -4.42
N ALA A 66 10.97 -17.36 -3.44
CA ALA A 66 11.25 -17.56 -2.02
C ALA A 66 10.70 -18.90 -1.50
N VAL A 67 9.53 -19.33 -1.99
CA VAL A 67 8.93 -20.64 -1.67
C VAL A 67 9.30 -21.75 -2.64
N ARG A 68 10.29 -21.53 -3.52
CA ARG A 68 10.80 -22.51 -4.50
C ARG A 68 9.73 -23.06 -5.45
N HIS A 69 8.73 -22.25 -5.79
CA HIS A 69 7.67 -22.65 -6.71
C HIS A 69 8.20 -22.83 -8.15
N PRO A 70 7.79 -23.87 -8.90
CA PRO A 70 8.30 -24.14 -10.24
C PRO A 70 8.15 -22.98 -11.24
N LEU A 71 7.09 -22.17 -11.11
CA LEU A 71 6.88 -20.96 -11.93
C LEU A 71 8.03 -19.94 -11.82
N ALA A 72 8.79 -19.96 -10.72
CA ALA A 72 9.88 -19.00 -10.48
C ALA A 72 11.24 -19.45 -11.05
N THR A 73 11.28 -20.55 -11.81
CA THR A 73 12.54 -21.10 -12.37
C THR A 73 13.20 -20.15 -13.37
N SER A 74 12.38 -19.43 -14.15
CA SER A 74 12.79 -18.50 -15.20
C SER A 74 11.92 -17.24 -15.15
N PHE A 75 12.54 -16.10 -14.86
CA PHE A 75 11.84 -14.81 -14.89
C PHE A 75 11.33 -14.50 -16.29
N TYR A 76 12.10 -14.80 -17.33
CA TYR A 76 11.70 -14.54 -18.71
C TYR A 76 10.42 -15.30 -19.07
N THR A 77 10.36 -16.60 -18.80
CA THR A 77 9.17 -17.43 -19.08
C THR A 77 7.96 -16.95 -18.29
N TYR A 78 8.15 -16.61 -17.01
CA TYR A 78 7.10 -16.05 -16.17
C TYR A 78 6.60 -14.71 -16.71
N ALA A 79 7.52 -13.81 -17.07
CA ALA A 79 7.20 -12.47 -17.54
C ALA A 79 6.48 -12.49 -18.89
N THR A 80 6.93 -13.31 -19.84
CA THR A 80 6.25 -13.49 -21.13
C THR A 80 4.83 -14.03 -20.94
N ARG A 81 4.63 -15.00 -20.04
CA ARG A 81 3.32 -15.62 -19.83
C ARG A 81 2.35 -14.74 -19.04
N TYR A 82 2.81 -14.10 -17.97
CA TYR A 82 1.94 -13.44 -17.01
C TYR A 82 2.06 -11.92 -16.95
N CYS A 83 3.19 -11.35 -17.35
CA CYS A 83 3.43 -9.90 -17.31
C CYS A 83 3.22 -9.21 -18.67
N ALA A 84 2.65 -9.93 -19.65
CA ALA A 84 2.53 -9.50 -21.04
C ALA A 84 3.85 -8.89 -21.58
N ALA A 85 4.97 -9.55 -21.28
CA ALA A 85 6.28 -8.95 -21.51
C ALA A 85 6.60 -8.81 -22.99
N TYR A 86 7.14 -7.66 -23.37
CA TYR A 86 7.57 -7.36 -24.74
C TYR A 86 8.88 -6.56 -24.73
N ASP A 87 9.67 -6.68 -25.79
CA ASP A 87 10.87 -5.87 -25.97
C ASP A 87 10.50 -4.50 -26.55
N ASN A 88 10.87 -3.43 -25.85
CA ASN A 88 10.60 -2.05 -26.28
C ASN A 88 11.82 -1.37 -26.93
N GLY A 89 12.89 -2.12 -27.24
CA GLY A 89 14.14 -1.61 -27.79
C GLY A 89 15.13 -1.09 -26.75
N TYR A 90 14.69 -0.88 -25.51
CA TYR A 90 15.53 -0.49 -24.36
C TYR A 90 15.58 -1.57 -23.27
N GLY A 91 14.85 -2.66 -23.45
CA GLY A 91 14.78 -3.79 -22.53
C GLY A 91 13.40 -4.45 -22.54
N LEU A 92 13.28 -5.49 -21.73
CA LEU A 92 12.03 -6.21 -21.56
C LEU A 92 11.07 -5.41 -20.66
N ASP A 93 10.02 -4.84 -21.24
CA ASP A 93 8.92 -4.28 -20.46
C ASP A 93 8.13 -5.45 -19.82
N THR A 94 7.82 -5.32 -18.53
CA THR A 94 7.12 -6.33 -17.73
C THR A 94 6.00 -5.71 -16.88
N ASN A 95 5.47 -4.56 -17.31
CA ASN A 95 4.48 -3.79 -16.57
C ASN A 95 3.04 -4.21 -16.87
N GLY A 96 2.83 -5.09 -17.85
CA GLY A 96 1.52 -5.59 -18.25
C GLY A 96 1.02 -6.75 -17.38
N ALA A 97 -0.09 -7.33 -17.83
CA ALA A 97 -0.71 -8.49 -17.20
C ALA A 97 -1.41 -9.36 -18.26
N SER A 98 -1.26 -10.67 -18.15
CA SER A 98 -1.85 -11.67 -19.04
C SER A 98 -2.07 -12.98 -18.28
N ASN A 99 -3.03 -13.81 -18.71
CA ASN A 99 -3.30 -15.14 -18.13
C ASN A 99 -3.46 -15.14 -16.59
N LEU A 100 -4.18 -14.14 -16.05
CA LEU A 100 -4.29 -13.96 -14.60
C LEU A 100 -5.12 -15.05 -13.92
N ASP A 101 -6.15 -15.57 -14.60
CA ASP A 101 -6.97 -16.67 -14.06
C ASP A 101 -6.14 -17.95 -13.92
N GLU A 102 -5.36 -18.29 -14.96
CA GLU A 102 -4.39 -19.40 -14.92
C GLU A 102 -3.37 -19.22 -13.79
N LEU A 103 -2.83 -18.00 -13.63
CA LEU A 103 -1.89 -17.70 -12.56
C LEU A 103 -2.54 -17.91 -11.19
N ALA A 104 -3.77 -17.43 -11.00
CA ALA A 104 -4.52 -17.56 -9.75
C ALA A 104 -4.78 -19.03 -9.40
N GLU A 105 -5.24 -19.83 -10.37
CA GLU A 105 -5.44 -21.28 -10.20
C GLU A 105 -4.12 -21.99 -9.83
N THR A 106 -3.03 -21.66 -10.53
CA THR A 106 -1.74 -22.30 -10.32
C THR A 106 -1.18 -22.03 -8.91
N VAL A 107 -1.38 -20.84 -8.36
CA VAL A 107 -0.85 -20.47 -7.04
C VAL A 107 -1.83 -20.76 -5.89
N ALA A 108 -3.08 -21.13 -6.19
CA ALA A 108 -4.10 -21.39 -5.18
C ALA A 108 -3.67 -22.46 -4.16
N GLY A 109 -2.94 -23.49 -4.60
CA GLY A 109 -2.48 -24.57 -3.73
C GLY A 109 -1.40 -24.18 -2.71
N ILE A 110 -0.75 -23.03 -2.88
CA ILE A 110 0.31 -22.53 -1.98
C ILE A 110 -0.08 -21.25 -1.24
N MET A 111 -1.33 -20.79 -1.40
CA MET A 111 -1.82 -19.55 -0.81
C MET A 111 -3.03 -19.81 0.06
N LEU A 112 -2.93 -19.43 1.34
CA LEU A 112 -4.08 -19.36 2.24
C LEU A 112 -4.50 -17.90 2.39
N ARG A 113 -5.63 -17.53 1.80
CA ARG A 113 -6.22 -16.19 1.92
C ARG A 113 -7.65 -16.31 2.43
N ARG A 114 -7.99 -15.51 3.45
CA ARG A 114 -9.34 -15.34 3.95
C ARG A 114 -9.72 -13.86 3.94
N THR A 115 -10.97 -13.56 3.63
CA THR A 115 -11.52 -12.21 3.82
C THR A 115 -11.86 -11.99 5.29
N LYS A 116 -12.10 -10.72 5.68
CA LYS A 116 -12.57 -10.43 7.05
C LYS A 116 -13.92 -11.10 7.31
N ASP A 117 -14.81 -11.04 6.33
CA ASP A 117 -16.17 -11.62 6.42
C ASP A 117 -16.15 -13.15 6.57
N GLU A 118 -15.13 -13.83 6.02
CA GLU A 118 -14.95 -15.29 6.18
C GLU A 118 -14.36 -15.69 7.54
N ALA A 119 -13.64 -14.78 8.20
CA ALA A 119 -12.80 -15.10 9.36
C ALA A 119 -13.23 -14.44 10.67
N LEU A 120 -13.99 -13.35 10.61
CA LEU A 120 -14.33 -12.50 11.75
C LEU A 120 -15.76 -12.00 11.64
N ASP A 121 -16.47 -12.00 12.78
CA ASP A 121 -17.76 -11.34 12.92
C ASP A 121 -17.54 -9.90 13.44
N LEU A 122 -17.27 -8.98 12.51
CA LEU A 122 -17.03 -7.57 12.82
C LEU A 122 -18.26 -6.73 12.46
N PRO A 123 -18.57 -5.66 13.23
CA PRO A 123 -19.60 -4.71 12.84
C PRO A 123 -19.27 -4.07 11.48
N PRO A 124 -20.29 -3.55 10.76
CA PRO A 124 -20.09 -2.96 9.45
C PRO A 124 -19.10 -1.80 9.51
N LYS A 125 -18.20 -1.74 8.52
CA LYS A 125 -17.20 -0.67 8.42
C LYS A 125 -17.88 0.66 8.09
N VAL A 126 -17.89 1.60 9.04
CA VAL A 126 -18.31 2.98 8.81
C VAL A 126 -17.15 3.82 8.27
N ARG A 127 -17.43 4.67 7.27
CA ARG A 127 -16.50 5.69 6.76
C ARG A 127 -17.16 7.05 6.84
N SER A 128 -16.61 7.96 7.63
CA SER A 128 -17.02 9.36 7.71
C SER A 128 -15.99 10.25 7.03
N TRP A 129 -16.48 11.30 6.36
CA TRP A 129 -15.64 12.34 5.75
C TRP A 129 -15.86 13.63 6.53
N GLN A 130 -14.82 14.13 7.18
CA GLN A 130 -14.87 15.41 7.87
C GLN A 130 -14.16 16.47 7.02
N PRO A 131 -14.90 17.38 6.38
CA PRO A 131 -14.28 18.51 5.70
C PRO A 131 -13.59 19.40 6.73
N VAL A 132 -12.33 19.75 6.47
CA VAL A 132 -11.54 20.64 7.32
C VAL A 132 -11.15 21.85 6.49
N GLU A 133 -11.57 23.02 6.95
CA GLU A 133 -11.06 24.27 6.39
C GLU A 133 -9.64 24.51 6.86
N ILE A 134 -8.70 24.59 5.92
CA ILE A 134 -7.31 24.90 6.22
C ILE A 134 -7.12 26.40 5.98
N SER A 135 -6.95 27.17 7.06
CA SER A 135 -6.80 28.63 7.02
C SER A 135 -5.49 29.15 6.38
N GLY A 136 -4.70 28.27 5.76
CA GLY A 136 -3.40 28.61 5.20
C GLY A 136 -3.47 29.04 3.74
N LYS A 137 -3.33 30.35 3.46
CA LYS A 137 -3.01 30.89 2.10
C LYS A 137 -1.87 30.13 1.41
N THR A 138 -0.96 29.58 2.22
CA THR A 138 0.20 28.78 1.81
C THR A 138 -0.16 27.50 1.05
N VAL A 139 -1.22 26.76 1.42
CA VAL A 139 -1.56 25.50 0.73
C VAL A 139 -2.04 25.79 -0.69
N GLY A 140 -2.98 26.72 -0.83
CA GLY A 140 -3.51 27.14 -2.14
C GLY A 140 -2.41 27.70 -3.03
N SER A 141 -1.53 28.55 -2.49
CA SER A 141 -0.40 29.10 -3.25
C SER A 141 0.59 28.03 -3.72
N LEU A 142 0.95 27.06 -2.86
CA LEU A 142 1.85 25.97 -3.24
C LEU A 142 1.22 25.04 -4.27
N ALA A 143 -0.09 24.76 -4.14
CA ALA A 143 -0.82 23.95 -5.11
C ALA A 143 -0.91 24.66 -6.47
N ALA A 144 -1.27 25.94 -6.50
CA ALA A 144 -1.30 26.76 -7.70
C ALA A 144 0.07 26.75 -8.40
N ARG A 145 1.16 26.96 -7.65
CA ARG A 145 2.52 26.92 -8.20
C ARG A 145 2.87 25.57 -8.84
N ALA A 146 2.43 24.46 -8.25
CA ALA A 146 2.63 23.13 -8.83
C ALA A 146 1.84 22.97 -10.15
N LEU A 147 0.60 23.45 -10.19
CA LEU A 147 -0.26 23.39 -11.37
C LEU A 147 0.25 24.30 -12.50
N ASP A 148 0.62 25.55 -12.20
CA ASP A 148 1.19 26.49 -13.16
C ASP A 148 2.48 25.93 -13.78
N TYR A 149 3.32 25.28 -12.96
CA TYR A 149 4.53 24.62 -13.46
C TYR A 149 4.21 23.48 -14.43
N LEU A 150 3.20 22.65 -14.14
CA LEU A 150 2.77 21.56 -15.01
C LEU A 150 2.15 22.07 -16.32
N GLU A 151 1.41 23.17 -16.28
CA GLU A 151 0.83 23.79 -17.46
C GLU A 151 1.94 24.33 -18.39
N GLN A 152 2.96 24.99 -17.83
CA GLN A 152 4.12 25.46 -18.59
C GLN A 152 5.03 24.32 -19.07
N HIS A 153 5.03 23.19 -18.36
CA HIS A 153 5.90 22.04 -18.66
C HIS A 153 5.08 20.73 -18.63
N PRO A 154 4.35 20.41 -19.71
CA PRO A 154 3.37 19.32 -19.71
C PRO A 154 4.00 17.91 -19.73
N ALA A 155 5.33 17.79 -19.83
CA ALA A 155 6.03 16.52 -19.87
C ALA A 155 5.86 15.74 -18.55
N ARG A 156 5.27 14.54 -18.63
CA ARG A 156 5.01 13.65 -17.48
C ARG A 156 6.12 12.61 -17.27
N SER A 157 7.35 12.99 -17.59
CA SER A 157 8.54 12.16 -17.45
C SER A 157 9.77 13.01 -17.15
N GLY A 158 10.87 12.36 -16.75
CA GLY A 158 12.16 13.02 -16.53
C GLY A 158 12.17 14.04 -15.39
N SER A 159 13.13 14.97 -15.43
CA SER A 159 13.38 15.99 -14.40
C SER A 159 12.21 16.96 -14.21
N THR A 160 11.47 17.26 -15.28
CA THR A 160 10.25 18.08 -15.23
C THR A 160 9.21 17.47 -14.31
N TRP A 161 8.91 16.18 -14.51
CA TRP A 161 7.94 15.48 -13.67
C TRP A 161 8.40 15.39 -12.22
N VAL A 162 9.69 15.16 -11.98
CA VAL A 162 10.27 15.15 -10.63
C VAL A 162 10.10 16.52 -9.94
N THR A 163 10.31 17.62 -10.67
CA THR A 163 10.13 18.98 -10.14
C THR A 163 8.67 19.26 -9.80
N PHE A 164 7.75 18.92 -10.70
CA PHE A 164 6.31 19.01 -10.44
C PHE A 164 5.90 18.23 -9.18
N LEU A 165 6.33 16.97 -9.06
CA LEU A 165 6.06 16.14 -7.88
C LEU A 165 6.64 16.75 -6.59
N GLY A 166 7.82 17.37 -6.68
CA GLY A 166 8.42 18.11 -5.56
C GLY A 166 7.55 19.28 -5.10
N LEU A 167 7.06 20.10 -6.04
CA LEU A 167 6.15 21.22 -5.75
C LEU A 167 4.82 20.73 -5.17
N LEU A 168 4.23 19.70 -5.75
CA LEU A 168 2.99 19.09 -5.25
C LEU A 168 3.18 18.52 -3.84
N ASN A 169 4.33 17.91 -3.56
CA ASN A 169 4.64 17.36 -2.24
C ASN A 169 4.75 18.47 -1.18
N GLN A 170 5.20 19.68 -1.52
CA GLN A 170 5.19 20.82 -0.60
C GLN A 170 3.76 21.23 -0.25
N ALA A 171 2.86 21.32 -1.23
CA ALA A 171 1.44 21.59 -0.99
C ALA A 171 0.81 20.51 -0.10
N ARG A 172 1.09 19.24 -0.38
CA ARG A 172 0.64 18.10 0.44
C ARG A 172 1.14 18.19 1.88
N HIS A 173 2.40 18.57 2.08
CA HIS A 173 2.97 18.72 3.41
C HIS A 173 2.29 19.87 4.18
N ALA A 174 2.14 21.03 3.55
CA ALA A 174 1.45 22.18 4.14
C ALA A 174 -0.01 21.84 4.50
N ALA A 175 -0.73 21.11 3.63
CA ALA A 175 -2.08 20.63 3.92
C ALA A 175 -2.12 19.65 5.11
N THR A 176 -1.11 18.77 5.20
CA THR A 176 -0.98 17.81 6.31
C THR A 176 -0.77 18.54 7.64
N VAL A 177 0.08 19.57 7.67
CA VAL A 177 0.29 20.39 8.87
C VAL A 177 -0.98 21.18 9.21
N GLY A 178 -1.63 21.78 8.21
CA GLY A 178 -2.82 22.60 8.40
C GLY A 178 -4.01 21.85 9.00
N LYS A 179 -4.13 20.54 8.73
CA LYS A 179 -5.21 19.72 9.29
C LYS A 179 -4.92 19.13 10.68
N VAL A 180 -3.71 19.29 11.24
CA VAL A 180 -3.32 18.62 12.50
C VAL A 180 -4.28 18.98 13.64
N ALA A 181 -4.59 20.27 13.82
CA ALA A 181 -5.47 20.72 14.90
C ALA A 181 -6.87 20.08 14.80
N ALA A 182 -7.50 20.17 13.63
CA ALA A 182 -8.79 19.53 13.39
C ALA A 182 -8.75 18.00 13.52
N THR A 183 -7.62 17.36 13.18
CA THR A 183 -7.43 15.91 13.36
C THR A 183 -7.38 15.55 14.85
N ILE A 184 -6.71 16.36 15.68
CA ILE A 184 -6.66 16.16 17.14
C ILE A 184 -8.05 16.34 17.74
N GLU A 185 -8.77 17.38 17.33
CA GLU A 185 -10.15 17.61 17.77
C GLU A 185 -11.07 16.44 17.39
N ALA A 186 -10.96 15.94 16.16
CA ALA A 186 -11.76 14.81 15.69
C ALA A 186 -11.48 13.51 16.45
N VAL A 187 -10.21 13.25 16.81
CA VAL A 187 -9.82 12.06 17.59
C VAL A 187 -10.30 12.15 19.04
N ASN A 188 -10.30 13.35 19.62
CA ASN A 188 -10.72 13.59 20.99
C ASN A 188 -12.24 13.82 21.12
N ALA A 189 -12.94 14.03 20.01
CA ALA A 189 -14.39 14.14 19.99
C ALA A 189 -15.00 12.81 20.50
N PRO A 190 -16.02 12.86 21.36
CA PRO A 190 -16.74 11.66 21.76
C PRO A 190 -17.23 10.93 20.50
N THR A 191 -16.82 9.68 20.32
CA THR A 191 -17.46 8.81 19.36
C THR A 191 -18.81 8.40 19.93
N ASP A 192 -19.86 9.08 19.51
CA ASP A 192 -21.22 8.59 19.67
C ASP A 192 -21.31 7.30 18.84
N HIS A 193 -21.13 6.17 19.51
CA HIS A 193 -21.53 4.88 18.98
C HIS A 193 -23.06 4.84 19.04
N GLU A 194 -23.73 5.41 18.03
CA GLU A 194 -25.14 5.08 17.81
C GLU A 194 -25.20 3.57 17.55
N GLU A 195 -25.80 2.83 18.48
CA GLU A 195 -26.20 1.46 18.22
C GLU A 195 -27.13 1.46 16.99
N PRO A 196 -27.05 0.47 16.09
CA PRO A 196 -27.90 0.43 14.92
C PRO A 196 -29.32 0.06 15.34
N GLY A 197 -30.10 1.06 15.76
CA GLY A 197 -31.48 0.94 16.19
C GLY A 197 -32.34 2.01 15.51
N GLU A 198 -33.23 1.55 14.63
CA GLU A 198 -34.42 2.22 14.09
C GLU A 198 -34.35 3.72 13.78
N ALA A 199 -34.47 4.04 12.48
CA ALA A 199 -34.70 5.38 11.97
C ALA A 199 -35.96 6.02 12.61
N GLY A 200 -35.76 6.82 13.65
CA GLY A 200 -36.72 7.78 14.21
C GLY A 200 -36.31 9.23 13.84
N PRO A 201 -37.25 10.18 13.76
CA PRO A 201 -37.03 11.45 13.08
C PRO A 201 -36.05 12.34 13.84
N VAL A 202 -35.11 12.91 13.09
CA VAL A 202 -34.12 13.89 13.53
C VAL A 202 -34.83 15.08 14.18
N LEU A 203 -34.67 15.22 15.50
CA LEU A 203 -35.03 16.41 16.25
C LEU A 203 -33.73 17.14 16.64
N LEU A 204 -33.28 18.01 15.73
CA LEU A 204 -32.27 19.02 16.03
C LEU A 204 -32.86 20.02 17.04
N HIS A 205 -32.48 19.93 18.30
CA HIS A 205 -32.48 21.09 19.18
C HIS A 205 -31.49 20.90 20.33
N TRP A 206 -30.46 21.73 20.37
CA TRP A 206 -29.81 22.08 21.63
C TRP A 206 -29.25 23.52 21.57
N THR A 207 -30.08 24.47 22.02
CA THR A 207 -29.58 25.70 22.61
C THR A 207 -29.50 25.48 24.12
N ARG A 208 -28.37 25.84 24.74
CA ARG A 208 -28.36 26.06 26.19
C ARG A 208 -27.50 27.25 26.56
N SER A 209 -28.22 28.36 26.71
CA SER A 209 -27.88 29.45 27.62
C SER A 209 -27.83 28.93 29.07
N ARG A 210 -26.83 29.40 29.83
CA ARG A 210 -26.78 29.78 31.26
C ARG A 210 -25.30 30.08 31.56
N SER A 211 -24.93 31.23 32.11
CA SER A 211 -25.24 31.61 33.49
C SER A 211 -24.91 33.08 33.79
N GLY A 212 -25.82 33.81 34.47
CA GLY A 212 -25.45 34.86 35.43
C GLY A 212 -24.69 34.23 36.61
N LEU A 213 -24.02 34.90 37.53
CA LEU A 213 -24.09 36.21 38.20
C LEU A 213 -22.85 36.23 39.16
N PRO A 214 -22.38 37.34 39.78
CA PRO A 214 -23.08 37.89 40.96
C PRO A 214 -22.98 39.40 41.23
N GLU A 215 -23.85 39.79 42.17
CA GLU A 215 -24.11 41.09 42.80
C GLU A 215 -22.87 41.81 43.39
N ARG A 216 -22.80 43.14 43.20
CA ARG A 216 -23.17 44.16 44.19
C ARG A 216 -23.27 45.53 43.52
#